data_AF-A0A2D9C3T8-F1
#
_entry.id   AF-A0A2D9C3T8-F1
#
_cell.length_a   1.000
_cell.length_b   1.000
_cell.length_c   1.000
_cell.angle_alpha   90.00
_cell.angle_beta   90.00
_cell.angle_gamma   90.00
#
_symmetry.space_group_name_H-M   'P 1'
#
loop_
_entity.id
_entity.type
_entity.pdbx_description
1 polymer ?
#
loop_
_entity_poly.entity_id
_entity_poly.type
_entity_poly.pdbx_seq_one_letter_code
_entity_poly.pdbx_strand_id
1 'polypeptide(L)'
;MIKEKIIRSHQLGINIHMKQEKSKTGPKPKEMIEGTIVGLPVGRNKTVIPPDQVEELAALGCRDIEIAKFFGLSESTLRYNFQDYLDLGREHLKIKLRRALLQNACTNMNAAVQIFLAKNILGMSDQQTDAESNQPLPWNESEEIEIDQLEDEPVKDIDE
;
A
#
# COMPACT_ATOMS: atom_id res chain seq x y z
N MET A 1 -33.13 6.28 28.06
CA MET A 1 -32.35 7.52 27.80
C MET A 1 -33.07 8.61 27.00
N ILE A 2 -33.64 8.38 25.80
CA ILE A 2 -34.38 9.47 25.08
C ILE A 2 -35.68 9.84 25.82
N LYS A 3 -36.43 8.85 26.30
CA LYS A 3 -37.68 9.07 27.07
C LYS A 3 -37.45 9.80 28.39
N GLU A 4 -36.30 9.64 29.04
CA GLU A 4 -35.96 10.36 30.28
C GLU A 4 -35.58 11.83 30.04
N LYS A 5 -34.99 12.13 28.88
CA LYS A 5 -34.62 13.51 28.50
C LYS A 5 -35.86 14.39 28.28
N ILE A 6 -36.91 13.82 27.70
CA ILE A 6 -38.19 14.50 27.43
C ILE A 6 -38.94 14.83 28.73
N ILE A 7 -38.89 13.94 29.73
CA ILE A 7 -39.57 14.15 31.02
C ILE A 7 -38.86 15.26 31.82
N ARG A 8 -37.53 15.32 31.82
CA ARG A 8 -36.79 16.39 32.52
C ARG A 8 -36.96 17.78 31.89
N SER A 9 -37.22 17.89 30.58
CA SER A 9 -37.46 19.18 29.93
C SER A 9 -38.80 19.83 30.30
N HIS A 10 -39.78 19.07 30.80
CA HIS A 10 -41.09 19.62 31.18
C HIS A 10 -41.06 20.43 32.49
N GLN A 11 -40.03 20.26 33.34
CA GLN A 11 -39.89 20.97 34.62
C GLN A 11 -39.28 22.38 34.48
N LEU A 12 -38.66 22.69 33.34
CA LEU A 12 -38.10 24.01 33.02
C LEU A 12 -38.94 24.56 31.88
N GLY A 13 -39.86 25.47 32.19
CA GLY A 13 -40.83 26.07 31.26
C GLY A 13 -40.18 26.79 30.07
N ILE A 14 -39.65 26.02 29.12
CA ILE A 14 -39.15 26.47 27.83
C ILE A 14 -40.24 26.15 26.83
N ASN A 15 -41.07 27.15 26.54
CA ASN A 15 -42.06 27.11 25.48
C ASN A 15 -41.34 27.01 24.13
N ILE A 16 -41.09 25.78 23.64
CA ILE A 16 -40.62 25.55 22.28
C ILE A 16 -41.79 25.81 21.31
N HIS A 17 -41.88 27.05 20.84
CA HIS A 17 -42.77 27.40 19.73
C HIS A 17 -42.42 26.54 18.51
N MET A 18 -43.22 25.50 18.24
CA MET A 18 -43.21 24.79 16.97
C MET A 18 -43.75 25.74 15.89
N LYS A 19 -42.85 26.49 15.27
CA LYS A 19 -43.15 27.32 14.10
C LYS A 19 -43.50 26.37 12.95
N GLN A 20 -44.77 26.28 12.59
CA GLN A 20 -45.19 25.58 11.38
C GLN A 20 -44.60 26.30 10.16
N GLU A 21 -43.67 25.64 9.48
CA GLU A 21 -43.05 26.18 8.27
C GLU A 21 -44.07 26.15 7.13
N LYS A 22 -44.37 27.34 6.58
CA LYS A 22 -45.21 27.50 5.39
C LYS A 22 -44.60 26.70 4.23
N SER A 23 -45.41 25.90 3.53
CA SER A 23 -44.96 25.08 2.40
C SER A 23 -44.36 25.96 1.31
N LYS A 24 -43.04 25.90 1.14
CA LYS A 24 -42.33 26.63 0.07
C LYS A 24 -42.65 25.95 -1.27
N THR A 25 -43.01 26.74 -2.29
CA THR A 25 -43.18 26.26 -3.67
C THR A 25 -41.82 25.90 -4.24
N GLY A 26 -41.49 24.60 -4.20
CA GLY A 26 -40.25 24.02 -4.74
C GLY A 26 -40.27 22.49 -4.59
N PRO A 27 -39.35 21.75 -5.25
CA PRO A 27 -39.23 20.31 -5.05
C PRO A 27 -39.05 20.01 -3.56
N LYS A 28 -39.87 19.10 -3.02
CA LYS A 28 -39.82 18.75 -1.59
C LYS A 28 -38.39 18.31 -1.21
N PRO A 29 -37.92 18.66 0.01
CA PRO A 29 -36.65 18.14 0.51
C PRO A 29 -36.70 16.60 0.47
N LYS A 30 -35.62 15.97 0.02
CA LYS A 30 -35.55 14.49 -0.05
C LYS A 30 -35.77 13.91 1.34
N GLU A 31 -36.80 13.07 1.46
CA GLU A 31 -37.11 12.34 2.68
C GLU A 31 -36.21 11.09 2.77
N MET A 32 -35.88 10.67 3.99
CA MET A 32 -35.12 9.42 4.19
C MET A 32 -36.02 8.23 3.93
N ILE A 33 -35.57 7.32 3.06
CA ILE A 33 -36.26 6.08 2.72
C ILE A 33 -35.48 4.93 3.37
N GLU A 34 -36.19 4.01 4.02
CA GLU A 34 -35.59 2.81 4.61
C GLU A 34 -35.13 1.85 3.50
N GLY A 35 -33.84 1.51 3.50
CA GLY A 35 -33.24 0.52 2.60
C GLY A 35 -32.89 -0.76 3.35
N THR A 36 -33.13 -1.92 2.74
CA THR A 36 -32.72 -3.22 3.30
C THR A 36 -31.28 -3.53 2.90
N ILE A 37 -30.41 -3.77 3.88
CA ILE A 37 -29.02 -4.17 3.67
C ILE A 37 -28.91 -5.67 3.96
N VAL A 38 -28.39 -6.44 2.99
CA VAL A 38 -28.07 -7.86 3.18
C VAL A 38 -26.65 -7.96 3.75
N GLY A 39 -26.45 -8.80 4.76
CA GLY A 39 -25.14 -8.95 5.37
C GLY A 39 -25.06 -10.12 6.34
N LEU A 40 -23.84 -10.37 6.83
CA LEU A 40 -23.58 -11.38 7.84
C LEU A 40 -23.84 -10.80 9.22
N PRO A 41 -24.57 -11.51 10.11
CA PRO A 41 -24.71 -11.10 11.49
C PRO A 41 -23.44 -11.45 12.27
N VAL A 42 -22.81 -10.44 12.88
CA VAL A 42 -21.53 -10.59 13.58
C VAL A 42 -21.60 -10.17 15.04
N GLY A 43 -20.85 -10.89 15.87
CA GLY A 43 -20.69 -10.63 17.29
C GLY A 43 -21.95 -10.90 18.13
N ARG A 44 -21.84 -10.61 19.43
CA ARG A 44 -22.93 -10.83 20.41
C ARG A 44 -24.16 -9.97 20.14
N ASN A 45 -23.95 -8.78 19.57
CA ASN A 45 -25.01 -7.83 19.23
C ASN A 45 -25.68 -8.13 17.88
N LYS A 46 -25.20 -9.15 17.15
CA LYS A 46 -25.69 -9.56 15.82
C LYS A 46 -25.79 -8.38 14.84
N THR A 47 -24.76 -7.53 14.81
CA THR A 47 -24.68 -6.43 13.86
C THR A 47 -24.62 -7.01 12.45
N VAL A 48 -25.51 -6.58 11.56
CA VAL A 48 -25.53 -7.05 10.16
C VAL A 48 -24.55 -6.22 9.36
N ILE A 49 -23.52 -6.85 8.81
CA ILE A 49 -22.48 -6.18 8.03
C ILE A 49 -22.43 -6.78 6.61
N PRO A 50 -22.53 -5.93 5.57
CA PRO A 50 -22.38 -6.38 4.20
C PRO A 50 -20.90 -6.76 3.93
N PRO A 51 -20.61 -8.01 3.53
CA PRO A 51 -19.24 -8.45 3.28
C PRO A 51 -18.59 -7.71 2.10
N ASP A 52 -19.37 -7.39 1.06
CA ASP A 52 -18.89 -6.65 -0.11
C ASP A 52 -18.31 -5.29 0.27
N GLN A 53 -18.91 -4.60 1.25
CA GLN A 53 -18.40 -3.32 1.72
C GLN A 53 -17.08 -3.46 2.48
N VAL A 54 -16.87 -4.59 3.18
CA VAL A 54 -15.59 -4.90 3.82
C VAL A 54 -14.50 -5.10 2.77
N GLU A 55 -14.81 -5.84 1.70
CA GLU A 55 -13.90 -6.04 0.57
C GLU A 55 -13.56 -4.70 -0.12
N GLU A 56 -14.56 -3.86 -0.39
CA GLU A 56 -14.35 -2.55 -1.02
C GLU A 56 -13.42 -1.66 -0.19
N LEU A 57 -13.65 -1.56 1.12
CA LEU A 57 -12.78 -0.82 2.03
C LEU A 57 -11.37 -1.41 2.07
N ALA A 58 -11.25 -2.74 2.02
CA ALA A 58 -9.96 -3.39 1.94
C ALA A 58 -9.24 -3.11 0.60
N ALA A 59 -9.98 -3.05 -0.50
CA ALA A 59 -9.48 -2.73 -1.84
C ALA A 59 -9.06 -1.26 -2.01
N LEU A 60 -9.52 -0.37 -1.13
CA LEU A 60 -9.02 1.00 -1.03
C LEU A 60 -7.71 1.11 -0.23
N GLY A 61 -7.33 0.06 0.50
CA GLY A 61 -6.12 0.05 1.34
C GLY A 61 -6.34 0.49 2.78
N CYS A 62 -7.58 0.57 3.27
CA CYS A 62 -7.86 0.82 4.69
C CYS A 62 -7.34 -0.33 5.55
N ARG A 63 -6.74 -0.05 6.71
CA ARG A 63 -6.24 -1.07 7.65
C ARG A 63 -7.40 -1.76 8.38
N ASP A 64 -7.17 -3.00 8.83
CA ASP A 64 -8.21 -3.81 9.48
C ASP A 64 -8.80 -3.13 10.74
N ILE A 65 -7.97 -2.40 11.50
CA ILE A 65 -8.40 -1.57 12.64
C ILE A 65 -9.37 -0.46 12.21
N GLU A 66 -9.14 0.16 11.07
CA GLU A 66 -9.98 1.26 10.55
C GLU A 66 -11.33 0.72 10.07
N ILE A 67 -11.29 -0.41 9.36
CA ILE A 67 -12.49 -1.12 8.91
C ILE A 67 -13.31 -1.59 10.11
N ALA A 68 -12.65 -2.17 11.13
CA ALA A 68 -13.33 -2.63 12.34
C ALA A 68 -14.00 -1.47 13.09
N LYS A 69 -13.30 -0.34 13.24
CA LYS A 69 -13.87 0.88 13.86
C LYS A 69 -15.04 1.46 13.07
N PHE A 70 -14.99 1.41 11.73
CA PHE A 70 -16.08 1.87 10.87
C PHE A 70 -17.38 1.10 11.16
N PHE A 71 -17.31 -0.21 11.36
CA PHE A 71 -18.47 -1.05 11.70
C PHE A 71 -18.72 -1.23 13.20
N GLY A 72 -17.92 -0.61 14.07
CA GLY A 72 -18.03 -0.75 15.52
C GLY A 72 -17.69 -2.15 16.05
N LEU A 73 -16.82 -2.88 15.35
CA LEU A 73 -16.33 -4.20 15.74
C LEU A 73 -14.93 -4.13 16.37
N SER A 74 -14.53 -5.22 17.04
CA SER A 74 -13.11 -5.45 17.34
C SER A 74 -12.38 -5.97 16.10
N GLU A 75 -11.08 -5.68 15.98
CA GLU A 75 -10.25 -6.17 14.86
C GLU A 75 -10.26 -7.71 14.78
N SER A 76 -10.19 -8.39 15.94
CA SER A 76 -10.25 -9.84 16.01
C SER A 76 -11.56 -10.41 15.44
N THR A 77 -12.69 -9.75 15.72
CA THR A 77 -14.00 -10.16 15.19
C THR A 77 -14.06 -9.95 13.68
N LEU A 78 -13.52 -8.84 13.18
CA LEU A 78 -13.46 -8.57 11.75
C LEU A 78 -12.66 -9.64 11.02
N ARG A 79 -11.42 -9.91 11.46
CA ARG A 79 -10.55 -10.92 10.86
C ARG A 79 -11.19 -12.31 10.88
N TYR A 80 -11.76 -12.72 12.01
CA TYR A 80 -12.35 -14.06 12.13
C TYR A 80 -13.51 -14.31 11.16
N ASN A 81 -14.35 -13.30 10.91
CA ASN A 81 -15.56 -13.48 10.10
C ASN A 81 -15.40 -13.09 8.62
N PHE A 82 -14.42 -12.22 8.30
CA PHE A 82 -14.28 -11.63 6.97
C PHE A 82 -12.87 -11.78 6.38
N GLN A 83 -12.08 -12.75 6.85
CA GLN A 83 -10.70 -12.96 6.36
C GLN A 83 -10.64 -13.05 4.82
N ASP A 84 -11.50 -13.89 4.22
CA ASP A 84 -11.52 -14.11 2.78
C ASP A 84 -11.79 -12.82 1.98
N TYR A 85 -12.72 -11.99 2.46
CA TYR A 85 -13.06 -10.71 1.84
C TYR A 85 -11.96 -9.67 2.01
N LEU A 86 -11.29 -9.66 3.17
CA LEU A 86 -10.14 -8.80 3.39
C LEU A 86 -9.02 -9.17 2.41
N ASP A 87 -8.69 -10.46 2.30
CA ASP A 87 -7.62 -10.94 1.43
C ASP A 87 -7.93 -10.67 -0.05
N LEU A 88 -9.17 -10.93 -0.49
CA LEU A 88 -9.62 -10.59 -1.84
C LEU A 88 -9.50 -9.09 -2.11
N GLY A 89 -9.94 -8.25 -1.18
CA GLY A 89 -9.78 -6.80 -1.27
C GLY A 89 -8.31 -6.37 -1.36
N ARG A 90 -7.40 -6.99 -0.59
CA ARG A 90 -5.96 -6.71 -0.68
C ARG A 90 -5.38 -7.08 -2.05
N GLU A 91 -5.80 -8.19 -2.63
CA GLU A 91 -5.37 -8.56 -3.97
C GLU A 91 -5.92 -7.59 -5.03
N HIS A 92 -7.16 -7.15 -4.89
CA HIS A 92 -7.73 -6.10 -5.74
C HIS A 92 -6.95 -4.78 -5.67
N LEU A 93 -6.49 -4.38 -4.49
CA LEU A 93 -5.61 -3.22 -4.33
C LEU A 93 -4.29 -3.41 -5.11
N LYS A 94 -3.63 -4.55 -4.95
CA LYS A 94 -2.37 -4.85 -5.65
C LYS A 94 -2.56 -4.82 -7.16
N ILE A 95 -3.64 -5.39 -7.68
CA ILE A 95 -3.95 -5.38 -9.11
C ILE A 95 -4.19 -3.94 -9.61
N LYS A 96 -4.99 -3.14 -8.90
CA LYS A 96 -5.24 -1.74 -9.26
C LYS A 96 -3.95 -0.93 -9.29
N LEU A 97 -3.10 -1.09 -8.27
CA LEU A 97 -1.81 -0.42 -8.20
C LEU A 97 -0.89 -0.83 -9.35
N ARG A 98 -0.80 -2.14 -9.66
CA ARG A 98 -0.01 -2.64 -10.80
C ARG A 98 -0.49 -2.06 -12.13
N ARG A 99 -1.81 -2.01 -12.35
CA ARG A 99 -2.38 -1.40 -13.56
C ARG A 99 -2.00 0.09 -13.67
N ALA A 100 -2.12 0.84 -12.59
CA ALA A 100 -1.75 2.25 -12.55
C ALA A 100 -0.26 2.47 -12.82
N LEU A 101 0.61 1.64 -12.24
CA LEU A 101 2.06 1.68 -12.48
C LEU A 101 2.40 1.40 -13.94
N LEU A 102 1.80 0.36 -14.54
CA LEU A 102 2.02 0.01 -15.94
C LEU A 102 1.53 1.12 -16.87
N GLN A 103 0.35 1.69 -16.61
CA GLN A 103 -0.17 2.82 -17.39
C GLN A 103 0.77 4.04 -17.28
N ASN A 104 1.27 4.35 -16.09
CA ASN A 104 2.19 5.46 -15.89
C ASN A 104 3.54 5.23 -16.58
N ALA A 105 4.03 3.99 -16.60
CA ALA A 105 5.25 3.63 -17.30
C ALA A 105 5.09 3.69 -18.83
N CYS A 106 4.01 3.11 -19.37
CA CYS A 106 3.85 2.93 -20.82
C CYS A 106 3.20 4.14 -21.51
N THR A 107 2.19 4.77 -20.89
CA THR A 107 1.42 5.85 -21.52
C THR A 107 1.97 7.22 -21.15
N ASN A 108 2.30 7.44 -19.87
CA ASN A 108 2.82 8.74 -19.41
C ASN A 108 4.34 8.85 -19.58
N MET A 109 5.02 7.79 -20.03
CA MET A 109 6.47 7.74 -20.30
C MET A 109 7.33 8.20 -19.11
N ASN A 110 6.94 7.83 -17.88
CA ASN A 110 7.73 8.17 -16.69
C ASN A 110 8.96 7.26 -16.58
N ALA A 111 10.14 7.80 -16.87
CA ALA A 111 11.41 7.07 -16.88
C ALA A 111 11.73 6.40 -15.53
N ALA A 112 11.43 7.05 -14.40
CA ALA A 112 11.71 6.47 -13.08
C ALA A 112 10.88 5.19 -12.84
N VAL A 113 9.60 5.21 -13.23
CA VAL A 113 8.73 4.03 -13.12
C VAL A 113 9.16 2.95 -14.12
N GLN A 114 9.54 3.32 -15.33
CA GLN A 114 10.06 2.36 -16.33
C GLN A 114 11.32 1.64 -15.84
N ILE A 115 12.30 2.38 -15.32
CA ILE A 115 13.53 1.79 -14.75
C ILE A 115 13.18 0.89 -13.56
N PHE A 116 12.29 1.34 -12.67
CA PHE A 116 11.86 0.55 -11.53
C PHE A 116 11.21 -0.78 -11.95
N LEU A 117 10.29 -0.75 -12.92
CA LEU A 117 9.62 -1.96 -13.41
C LEU A 117 10.57 -2.83 -14.24
N ALA A 118 11.49 -2.25 -15.00
CA ALA A 118 12.52 -3.01 -15.74
C ALA A 118 13.40 -3.83 -14.79
N LYS A 119 13.80 -3.24 -13.65
CA LYS A 119 14.58 -3.95 -12.62
C LYS A 119 13.75 -5.04 -11.92
N ASN A 120 12.54 -4.70 -11.45
CA ASN A 120 11.75 -5.60 -10.61
C ASN A 120 10.94 -6.67 -11.37
N ILE A 121 10.48 -6.39 -12.58
CA ILE A 121 9.62 -7.30 -13.36
C ILE A 121 10.42 -7.98 -14.48
N LEU A 122 11.29 -7.24 -15.18
CA LEU A 122 12.08 -7.79 -16.29
C LEU A 122 13.43 -8.37 -15.86
N GLY A 123 13.82 -8.19 -14.59
CA GLY A 123 15.08 -8.69 -14.06
C GLY A 123 16.32 -7.99 -14.62
N MET A 124 16.16 -6.80 -15.20
CA MET A 124 17.31 -6.03 -15.69
C MET A 124 18.16 -5.57 -14.49
N SER A 125 19.48 -5.70 -14.62
CA SER A 125 20.43 -5.22 -13.62
C SER A 125 21.22 -4.05 -14.18
N ASP A 126 21.51 -3.08 -13.32
CA ASP A 126 22.45 -2.00 -13.59
C ASP A 126 23.90 -2.44 -13.33
N GLN A 127 24.06 -3.45 -12.48
CA GLN A 127 25.36 -3.97 -12.05
C GLN A 127 25.76 -5.14 -12.93
N GLN A 128 26.99 -5.09 -13.46
CA GLN A 128 27.64 -6.24 -14.07
C GLN A 128 27.84 -7.31 -12.99
N THR A 129 27.34 -8.52 -13.24
CA THR A 129 27.60 -9.68 -12.39
C THR A 129 29.01 -10.19 -12.68
N ASP A 130 30.01 -9.57 -12.08
CA ASP A 130 31.39 -10.07 -12.13
C ASP A 130 31.52 -11.31 -11.24
N ALA A 131 31.18 -12.47 -11.78
CA ALA A 131 31.36 -13.75 -11.10
C ALA A 131 32.82 -14.26 -11.18
N GLU A 132 33.65 -13.72 -12.09
CA GLU A 132 35.02 -14.18 -12.34
C GLU A 132 36.14 -13.23 -11.89
N SER A 133 35.84 -11.98 -11.48
CA SER A 133 36.89 -10.97 -11.23
C SER A 133 37.66 -11.13 -9.92
N ASN A 134 37.30 -12.12 -9.08
CA ASN A 134 37.96 -12.37 -7.80
C ASN A 134 38.80 -13.67 -7.79
N GLN A 135 39.13 -14.22 -8.96
CA GLN A 135 40.16 -15.25 -9.01
C GLN A 135 41.53 -14.61 -8.71
N PRO A 136 42.31 -15.17 -7.76
CA PRO A 136 43.68 -14.73 -7.58
C PRO A 136 44.42 -14.91 -8.90
N LEU A 137 45.16 -13.86 -9.30
CA LEU A 137 45.98 -13.90 -10.51
C LEU A 137 46.92 -15.12 -10.45
N PRO A 138 47.12 -15.85 -11.55
CA PRO A 138 48.06 -16.97 -11.56
C PRO A 138 49.48 -16.43 -11.35
N TRP A 139 50.15 -16.93 -10.32
CA TRP A 139 51.59 -16.77 -10.15
C TRP A 139 52.26 -17.59 -11.25
N ASN A 140 52.82 -16.93 -12.27
CA ASN A 140 53.71 -17.61 -13.21
C ASN A 140 55.02 -17.88 -12.49
N GLU A 141 55.30 -19.14 -12.14
CA GLU A 141 56.63 -19.59 -11.64
C GLU A 141 57.71 -19.59 -12.75
N SER A 142 57.41 -19.02 -13.92
CA SER A 142 58.35 -18.92 -15.02
C SER A 142 59.16 -17.62 -14.91
N GLU A 143 60.47 -17.84 -14.82
CA GLU A 143 61.56 -16.86 -14.81
C GLU A 143 61.90 -16.27 -13.44
N GLU A 144 62.52 -17.10 -12.59
CA GLU A 144 63.68 -16.64 -11.84
C GLU A 144 64.65 -15.96 -12.83
N ILE A 145 64.59 -14.63 -12.90
CA ILE A 145 65.68 -13.86 -13.50
C ILE A 145 66.83 -13.96 -12.49
N GLU A 146 67.78 -14.85 -12.76
CA GLU A 146 69.06 -14.94 -12.06
C GLU A 146 69.76 -13.57 -12.16
N ILE A 147 69.84 -12.83 -11.05
CA ILE A 147 70.41 -11.46 -10.99
C ILE A 147 71.96 -11.51 -11.03
N ASP A 148 72.57 -12.70 -11.06
CA ASP A 148 74.01 -12.91 -10.83
C ASP A 148 74.91 -12.74 -12.07
N GLN A 149 74.39 -12.30 -13.22
CA GLN A 149 75.21 -12.10 -14.44
C GLN A 149 75.19 -10.67 -15.00
N LEU A 150 74.97 -9.66 -14.15
CA LEU A 150 75.42 -8.31 -14.47
C LEU A 150 76.94 -8.24 -14.23
N GLU A 151 77.72 -8.77 -15.19
CA GLU A 151 79.14 -8.45 -15.27
C GLU A 151 79.28 -6.94 -15.47
N ASP A 152 80.08 -6.32 -14.60
CA ASP A 152 80.49 -4.92 -14.65
C ASP A 152 81.25 -4.61 -15.95
N GLU A 153 80.55 -4.42 -17.06
CA GLU A 153 81.13 -3.75 -18.23
C GLU A 153 81.27 -2.27 -17.90
N PRO A 154 82.51 -1.72 -17.86
CA PRO A 154 82.71 -0.31 -17.56
C PRO A 154 82.03 0.53 -18.64
N VAL A 155 81.17 1.44 -18.21
CA VAL A 155 80.59 2.50 -19.04
C VAL A 155 81.75 3.18 -19.77
N LYS A 156 81.84 2.99 -21.10
CA LYS A 156 82.73 3.80 -21.92
C LYS A 156 82.17 5.21 -21.92
N ASP A 157 82.87 6.10 -21.24
CA ASP A 157 82.67 7.53 -21.39
C ASP A 157 82.70 7.88 -22.88
N ILE A 158 81.60 8.40 -23.38
CA ILE A 158 81.53 8.96 -24.72
C ILE A 158 82.10 10.37 -24.59
N ASP A 159 83.38 10.52 -24.91
CA ASP A 159 84.01 11.82 -25.09
C ASP A 159 83.35 12.56 -26.29
N GLU A 160 82.91 13.79 -26.02
CA GLU A 160 82.43 14.90 -26.88
C GLU A 160 81.98 14.62 -28.33
#